data_AF-A0AB35Y8I9-F1
#
_entry.id   AF-A0AB35Y8I9-F1
#
_cell.length_a   1.000
_cell.length_b   1.000
_cell.length_c   1.000
_cell.angle_alpha   90.00
_cell.angle_beta   90.00
_cell.angle_gamma   90.00
#
_symmetry.space_group_name_H-M   'P 1'
#
loop_
_entity.id
_entity.type
_entity.pdbx_description
1 polymer ?
#
loop_
_entity_poly.entity_id
_entity_poly.type
_entity_poly.pdbx_seq_one_letter_code
_entity_poly.pdbx_strand_id
1 'polypeptide(L)'
;MIQGTIIRVAGPVVDVQFTAGKLPALQEALTVTAEGTERTMEVTQHVNETTVRCIMLSASEGLGKGMTVQATGHGLTAPVGEATLGRMFDPLGRPIDGKGSVDDVPHWPIHRKAPGFAEQKPATEILETGIKVIDLLAPYAKGGKIGLFGGAGVGKTVLIQELIHNVATEHGGYSIFTGVGERSREGCDLWGEMNESGVLSKTALVFGQMNEPPGARMRVAETGLTMAEYFREETHKDVLLFIDNIFRFVQAGSEVSALMGRMPSAVGYQPTLANELGALQERITSTKEGSITSVQAVYVPADDLTDP
;
A
#
# COMPACT_ATOMS: atom_id res chain seq x y z
N MET A 1 -11.68 -8.69 -24.15
CA MET A 1 -10.39 -8.38 -23.50
C MET A 1 -9.37 -8.01 -24.57
N ILE A 2 -8.59 -6.97 -24.32
CA ILE A 2 -7.54 -6.51 -25.24
C ILE A 2 -6.31 -7.38 -24.98
N GLN A 3 -5.70 -7.91 -26.03
CA GLN A 3 -4.50 -8.74 -25.94
C GLN A 3 -3.30 -7.99 -26.52
N GLY A 4 -2.17 -8.17 -25.87
CA GLY A 4 -0.88 -7.64 -26.29
C GLY A 4 0.19 -8.72 -26.25
N THR A 5 1.38 -8.35 -26.72
CA THR A 5 2.54 -9.25 -26.80
C THR A 5 3.73 -8.59 -26.15
N ILE A 6 4.46 -9.33 -25.31
CA ILE A 6 5.70 -8.83 -24.70
C ILE A 6 6.75 -8.62 -25.80
N ILE A 7 7.29 -7.40 -25.91
CA ILE A 7 8.37 -7.06 -26.86
C ILE A 7 9.72 -6.84 -26.16
N ARG A 8 9.70 -6.52 -24.86
CA ARG A 8 10.90 -6.31 -24.05
C ARG A 8 10.64 -6.64 -22.58
N VAL A 9 11.61 -7.28 -21.94
CA VAL A 9 11.69 -7.50 -20.50
C VAL A 9 13.02 -6.94 -20.02
N ALA A 10 13.00 -6.01 -19.06
CA ALA A 10 14.18 -5.39 -18.47
C ALA A 10 14.01 -5.37 -16.95
N GLY A 11 14.41 -6.47 -16.29
CA GLY A 11 14.13 -6.70 -14.87
C GLY A 11 12.61 -6.65 -14.63
N PRO A 12 12.12 -5.82 -13.69
CA PRO A 12 10.69 -5.71 -13.40
C PRO A 12 9.95 -4.76 -14.37
N VAL A 13 10.61 -4.18 -15.38
CA VAL A 13 9.95 -3.33 -16.39
C VAL A 13 9.71 -4.14 -17.66
N VAL A 14 8.46 -4.16 -18.13
CA VAL A 14 8.03 -4.92 -19.29
C VAL A 14 7.34 -4.00 -20.28
N ASP A 15 7.81 -3.97 -21.54
CA ASP A 15 7.12 -3.27 -22.61
C ASP A 15 6.22 -4.27 -23.37
N VAL A 16 4.94 -3.93 -23.47
CA VAL A 16 3.90 -4.76 -24.11
C VAL A 16 3.33 -4.02 -25.31
N GLN A 17 3.32 -4.69 -26.45
CA GLN A 17 2.75 -4.17 -27.68
C GLN A 17 1.30 -4.62 -27.84
N PHE A 18 0.41 -3.68 -28.07
CA PHE A 18 -1.00 -3.86 -28.39
C PHE A 18 -1.29 -3.42 -29.82
N THR A 19 -2.47 -3.79 -30.33
CA THR A 19 -2.95 -3.27 -31.61
C THR A 19 -3.16 -1.75 -31.54
N ALA A 20 -2.75 -1.02 -32.58
CA ALA A 20 -2.91 0.44 -32.65
C ALA A 20 -4.36 0.87 -32.37
N GLY A 21 -4.53 1.90 -31.55
CA GLY A 21 -5.84 2.42 -31.14
C GLY A 21 -6.55 1.63 -30.04
N LYS A 22 -5.92 0.56 -29.50
CA LYS A 22 -6.44 -0.24 -28.38
C LYS A 22 -5.41 -0.36 -27.26
N LEU A 23 -4.92 0.78 -26.77
CA LEU A 23 -4.02 0.82 -25.62
C LEU A 23 -4.82 0.74 -24.32
N PRO A 24 -4.42 -0.13 -23.37
CA PRO A 24 -4.91 -0.09 -22.00
C PRO A 24 -4.67 1.29 -21.35
N ALA A 25 -5.53 1.65 -20.40
CA ALA A 25 -5.38 2.90 -19.66
C ALA A 25 -4.12 2.89 -18.77
N LEU A 26 -3.65 4.07 -18.37
CA LEU A 26 -2.67 4.16 -17.28
C LEU A 26 -3.29 3.56 -16.01
N GLN A 27 -2.46 2.90 -15.19
CA GLN A 27 -2.86 2.20 -13.97
C GLN A 27 -3.75 0.96 -14.19
N GLU A 28 -3.99 0.56 -15.44
CA GLU A 28 -4.69 -0.68 -15.75
C GLU A 28 -3.81 -1.90 -15.44
N ALA A 29 -4.40 -2.93 -14.86
CA ALA A 29 -3.71 -4.19 -14.59
C ALA A 29 -3.68 -5.06 -15.85
N LEU A 30 -2.55 -5.72 -16.08
CA LEU A 30 -2.39 -6.72 -17.13
C LEU A 30 -1.92 -8.04 -16.51
N THR A 31 -2.36 -9.16 -17.08
CA THR A 31 -1.97 -10.50 -16.65
C THR A 31 -1.24 -11.24 -17.76
N VAL A 32 -0.26 -12.06 -17.34
CA VAL A 32 0.47 -12.97 -18.22
C VAL A 32 0.70 -14.29 -17.49
N THR A 33 0.47 -15.40 -18.17
CA THR A 33 0.75 -16.73 -17.60
C THR A 33 2.17 -17.13 -17.95
N ALA A 34 3.01 -17.35 -16.93
CA ALA A 34 4.37 -17.84 -17.06
C ALA A 34 4.54 -19.07 -16.17
N GLU A 35 5.08 -20.16 -16.70
CA GLU A 35 5.37 -21.39 -15.93
C GLU A 35 4.14 -21.93 -15.15
N GLY A 36 2.95 -21.79 -15.73
CA GLY A 36 1.69 -22.21 -15.10
C GLY A 36 1.17 -21.28 -13.98
N THR A 37 1.87 -20.17 -13.71
CA THR A 37 1.47 -19.17 -12.70
C THR A 37 1.07 -17.86 -13.38
N GLU A 38 -0.01 -17.24 -12.92
CA GLU A 38 -0.40 -15.90 -13.36
C GLU A 38 0.51 -14.84 -12.72
N ARG A 39 1.08 -13.96 -13.54
CA ARG A 39 1.86 -12.81 -13.12
C ARG A 39 1.10 -11.53 -13.48
N THR A 40 1.10 -10.57 -12.57
CA THR A 40 0.41 -9.30 -12.74
C THR A 40 1.40 -8.16 -12.95
N MET A 41 1.08 -7.27 -13.87
CA MET A 41 1.81 -6.03 -14.11
C MET A 41 0.84 -4.85 -14.24
N GLU A 42 1.31 -3.64 -14.02
CA GLU A 42 0.50 -2.42 -14.10
C GLU A 42 1.06 -1.48 -15.17
N VAL A 43 0.18 -0.90 -15.98
CA VAL A 43 0.55 0.07 -17.01
C VAL A 43 0.97 1.39 -16.39
N THR A 44 2.23 1.78 -16.57
CA THR A 44 2.80 3.01 -16.00
C THR A 44 2.95 4.13 -17.02
N GLN A 45 3.16 3.79 -18.30
CA GLN A 45 3.40 4.79 -19.35
C GLN A 45 2.94 4.29 -20.73
N HIS A 46 2.43 5.20 -21.56
CA HIS A 46 2.29 4.97 -23.00
C HIS A 46 3.57 5.43 -23.70
N VAL A 47 4.30 4.48 -24.30
CA VAL A 47 5.60 4.76 -24.96
C VAL A 47 5.36 5.30 -26.38
N ASN A 48 4.38 4.74 -27.07
CA ASN A 48 3.92 5.15 -28.40
C ASN A 48 2.48 4.63 -28.64
N GLU A 49 1.96 4.82 -29.86
CA GLU A 49 0.57 4.45 -30.25
C GLU A 49 0.23 2.94 -30.14
N THR A 50 1.23 2.08 -29.97
CA THR A 50 1.06 0.62 -29.89
C THR A 50 1.73 -0.01 -28.66
N THR A 51 2.54 0.72 -27.91
CA THR A 51 3.37 0.15 -26.84
C THR A 51 3.09 0.83 -25.52
N VAL A 52 2.79 0.02 -24.52
CA VAL A 52 2.74 0.43 -23.12
C VAL A 52 3.94 -0.11 -22.36
N ARG A 53 4.42 0.66 -21.40
CA ARG A 53 5.43 0.23 -20.44
C ARG A 53 4.74 -0.07 -19.12
N CYS A 54 5.02 -1.26 -18.62
CA CYS A 54 4.42 -1.79 -17.41
C CYS A 54 5.49 -2.09 -16.36
N ILE A 55 5.06 -2.05 -15.10
CA ILE A 55 5.85 -2.56 -13.98
C ILE A 55 5.27 -3.86 -13.45
N MET A 56 6.15 -4.82 -13.21
CA MET A 56 5.80 -6.09 -12.60
C MET A 56 5.46 -5.92 -11.11
N LEU A 57 4.33 -6.52 -10.71
CA LEU A 57 3.88 -6.63 -9.33
C LEU A 57 4.08 -8.05 -8.78
N SER A 58 4.61 -8.94 -9.62
CA SER A 58 4.99 -10.31 -9.28
C SER A 58 6.39 -10.57 -9.82
N ALA A 59 7.01 -11.69 -9.45
CA ALA A 59 8.33 -12.04 -9.99
C ALA A 59 8.30 -12.08 -11.53
N SER A 60 9.34 -11.52 -12.16
CA SER A 60 9.50 -11.41 -13.62
C SER A 60 10.17 -12.63 -14.25
N GLU A 61 10.54 -13.63 -13.45
CA GLU A 61 11.15 -14.87 -13.92
C GLU A 61 10.19 -15.64 -14.83
N GLY A 62 10.75 -16.28 -15.86
CA GLY A 62 9.97 -17.01 -16.87
C GLY A 62 9.30 -16.11 -17.93
N LEU A 63 9.40 -14.78 -17.84
CA LEU A 63 8.87 -13.88 -18.87
C LEU A 63 9.80 -13.79 -20.07
N GLY A 64 9.23 -14.01 -21.26
CA GLY A 64 9.90 -13.98 -22.54
C GLY A 64 9.19 -13.11 -23.57
N LYS A 65 9.95 -12.66 -24.57
CA LYS A 65 9.37 -11.97 -25.73
C LYS A 65 8.42 -12.91 -26.47
N GLY A 66 7.32 -12.36 -26.99
CA GLY A 66 6.31 -13.13 -27.71
C GLY A 66 5.19 -13.70 -26.84
N MET A 67 5.31 -13.62 -25.50
CA MET A 67 4.24 -14.07 -24.60
C MET A 67 3.02 -13.17 -24.70
N THR A 68 1.84 -13.79 -24.66
CA THR A 68 0.54 -13.11 -24.71
C THR A 68 0.19 -12.51 -23.35
N VAL A 69 -0.15 -11.23 -23.37
CA VAL A 69 -0.58 -10.45 -22.20
C VAL A 69 -2.05 -10.09 -22.38
N GLN A 70 -2.83 -10.19 -21.31
CA GLN A 70 -4.24 -9.84 -21.30
C GLN A 70 -4.46 -8.59 -20.46
N ALA A 71 -5.18 -7.61 -21.02
CA ALA A 71 -5.62 -6.44 -20.28
C ALA A 71 -6.93 -6.77 -19.53
N THR A 72 -6.97 -6.48 -18.23
CA THR A 72 -8.13 -6.78 -17.39
C THR A 72 -9.29 -5.81 -17.62
N GLY A 73 -9.03 -4.62 -18.19
CA GLY A 73 -10.02 -3.56 -18.37
C GLY A 73 -10.22 -2.69 -17.12
N HIS A 74 -9.50 -2.95 -16.03
CA HIS A 74 -9.58 -2.20 -14.78
C HIS A 74 -8.22 -2.13 -14.09
N GLY A 75 -8.05 -1.18 -13.18
CA GLY A 75 -6.85 -1.11 -12.34
C GLY A 75 -6.79 -2.21 -11.30
N LEU A 76 -5.75 -2.17 -10.47
CA LEU A 76 -5.64 -3.04 -9.31
C LEU A 76 -6.77 -2.76 -8.32
N THR A 77 -7.31 -3.84 -7.73
CA THR A 77 -8.41 -3.77 -6.78
C THR A 77 -8.06 -4.53 -5.51
N ALA A 78 -8.51 -4.04 -4.36
CA ALA A 78 -8.37 -4.71 -3.07
C ALA A 78 -9.75 -5.18 -2.58
N PRO A 79 -9.84 -6.36 -1.93
CA PRO A 79 -11.05 -6.75 -1.20
C PRO A 79 -11.28 -5.78 -0.04
N VAL A 80 -12.54 -5.44 0.23
CA VAL A 80 -12.91 -4.51 1.31
C VAL A 80 -14.10 -5.04 2.12
N GLY A 81 -14.33 -4.47 3.30
CA GLY A 81 -15.43 -4.84 4.19
C GLY A 81 -15.03 -5.71 5.38
N GLU A 82 -15.97 -5.96 6.28
CA GLU A 82 -15.70 -6.64 7.56
C GLU A 82 -15.14 -8.06 7.39
N ALA A 83 -15.38 -8.71 6.25
CA ALA A 83 -14.83 -10.02 5.91
C ALA A 83 -13.29 -10.00 5.71
N THR A 84 -12.67 -8.83 5.57
CA THR A 84 -11.20 -8.70 5.49
C THR A 84 -10.54 -8.62 6.87
N LEU A 85 -11.31 -8.40 7.94
CA LEU A 85 -10.78 -8.35 9.30
C LEU A 85 -10.31 -9.74 9.74
N GLY A 86 -9.16 -9.79 10.42
CA GLY A 86 -8.52 -11.04 10.84
C GLY A 86 -7.88 -11.85 9.70
N ARG A 87 -7.73 -11.24 8.52
CA ARG A 87 -7.11 -11.84 7.33
C ARG A 87 -5.77 -11.17 7.01
N MET A 88 -4.93 -11.90 6.27
CA MET A 88 -3.68 -11.37 5.71
C MET A 88 -3.75 -11.34 4.18
N PHE A 89 -3.29 -10.25 3.58
CA PHE A 89 -3.29 -10.03 2.14
C PHE A 89 -1.89 -9.71 1.60
N ASP A 90 -1.64 -10.10 0.36
CA ASP A 90 -0.52 -9.59 -0.44
C ASP A 90 -0.84 -8.19 -1.02
N PRO A 91 0.09 -7.50 -1.71
CA PRO A 91 -0.19 -6.19 -2.27
C PRO A 91 -1.25 -6.18 -3.37
N LEU A 92 -1.53 -7.34 -3.97
CA LEU A 92 -2.57 -7.53 -4.99
C LEU A 92 -3.95 -7.80 -4.37
N GLY A 93 -4.06 -7.81 -3.04
CA GLY A 93 -5.30 -8.09 -2.33
C GLY A 93 -5.64 -9.58 -2.23
N ARG A 94 -4.71 -10.48 -2.55
CA ARG A 94 -4.94 -11.93 -2.48
C ARG A 94 -4.68 -12.43 -1.06
N PRO A 95 -5.54 -13.29 -0.49
CA PRO A 95 -5.35 -13.79 0.86
C PRO A 95 -4.15 -14.75 0.95
N ILE A 96 -3.27 -14.54 1.94
CA ILE A 96 -2.05 -15.32 2.17
C ILE A 96 -2.05 -16.10 3.50
N ASP A 97 -3.18 -16.14 4.19
CA ASP A 97 -3.34 -16.74 5.52
C ASP A 97 -3.85 -18.18 5.54
N GLY A 98 -4.12 -18.77 4.37
CA GLY A 98 -4.64 -20.14 4.26
C GLY A 98 -6.09 -20.31 4.71
N LYS A 99 -6.84 -19.24 4.99
CA LYS A 99 -8.24 -19.29 5.45
C LYS A 99 -9.28 -19.29 4.32
N GLY A 100 -8.85 -19.53 3.07
CA GLY A 100 -9.71 -19.55 1.88
C GLY A 100 -9.83 -18.20 1.18
N SER A 101 -10.60 -18.16 0.09
CA SER A 101 -10.75 -16.96 -0.75
C SER A 101 -11.61 -15.87 -0.08
N VAL A 102 -11.47 -14.63 -0.57
CA VAL A 102 -12.35 -13.49 -0.26
C VAL A 102 -12.96 -12.89 -1.53
N ASP A 103 -12.98 -13.62 -2.65
CA ASP A 103 -13.41 -13.07 -3.94
C ASP A 103 -14.89 -12.60 -3.94
N ASP A 104 -15.72 -13.16 -3.06
CA ASP A 104 -17.15 -12.84 -2.94
C ASP A 104 -17.43 -11.49 -2.24
N VAL A 105 -16.39 -10.83 -1.70
CA VAL A 105 -16.54 -9.53 -1.01
C VAL A 105 -16.46 -8.37 -2.00
N PRO A 106 -16.95 -7.17 -1.66
CA PRO A 106 -16.77 -6.00 -2.52
C PRO A 106 -15.28 -5.71 -2.77
N HIS A 107 -14.94 -5.30 -3.99
CA HIS A 107 -13.58 -4.96 -4.38
C HIS A 107 -13.51 -3.50 -4.81
N TRP A 108 -12.55 -2.76 -4.27
CA TRP A 108 -12.36 -1.33 -4.56
C TRP A 108 -11.04 -1.08 -5.28
N PRO A 109 -10.99 -0.14 -6.26
CA PRO A 109 -9.75 0.20 -6.94
C PRO A 109 -8.77 0.84 -5.96
N ILE A 110 -7.49 0.47 -6.04
CA ILE A 110 -6.47 1.01 -5.13
C ILE A 110 -6.03 2.43 -5.49
N HIS A 111 -6.16 2.79 -6.77
CA HIS A 111 -5.89 4.14 -7.26
C HIS A 111 -7.16 4.97 -7.18
N ARG A 112 -7.21 5.84 -6.18
CA ARG A 112 -8.33 6.74 -5.93
C ARG A 112 -7.83 8.16 -5.77
N LYS A 113 -8.71 9.12 -6.02
CA LYS A 113 -8.43 10.54 -5.76
C LYS A 113 -8.59 10.82 -4.27
N ALA A 114 -7.79 11.75 -3.75
CA ALA A 114 -7.98 12.27 -2.41
C ALA A 114 -9.35 12.95 -2.28
N PRO A 115 -9.95 12.94 -1.07
CA PRO A 115 -11.20 13.66 -0.80
C PRO A 115 -11.09 15.14 -1.15
N GLY A 116 -12.19 15.71 -1.67
CA GLY A 116 -12.24 17.11 -2.04
C GLY A 116 -12.18 18.04 -0.81
N PHE A 117 -11.79 19.31 -1.01
CA PHE A 117 -11.71 20.28 0.08
C PHE A 117 -13.01 20.42 0.90
N ALA A 118 -14.17 20.31 0.24
CA ALA A 118 -15.48 20.42 0.90
C ALA A 118 -15.84 19.20 1.78
N GLU A 119 -15.15 18.08 1.60
CA GLU A 119 -15.37 16.82 2.34
C GLU A 119 -14.47 16.72 3.56
N GLN A 120 -13.36 17.47 3.58
CA GLN A 120 -12.38 17.42 4.66
C GLN A 120 -12.92 18.06 5.95
N LYS A 121 -12.66 17.38 7.06
CA LYS A 121 -12.97 17.88 8.41
C LYS A 121 -11.65 18.10 9.16
N PRO A 122 -11.42 19.29 9.76
CA PRO A 122 -10.24 19.52 10.59
C PRO A 122 -10.19 18.53 11.77
N ALA A 123 -9.01 17.97 12.03
CA ALA A 123 -8.76 17.11 13.17
C ALA A 123 -8.61 17.96 14.45
N THR A 124 -9.71 18.16 15.17
CA THR A 124 -9.75 18.97 16.41
C THR A 124 -9.85 18.15 17.69
N GLU A 125 -10.17 16.87 17.57
CA GLU A 125 -10.36 15.96 18.71
C GLU A 125 -9.05 15.24 19.04
N ILE A 126 -8.77 15.04 20.33
CA ILE A 126 -7.60 14.28 20.79
C ILE A 126 -7.95 12.79 20.79
N LEU A 127 -7.04 11.96 20.30
CA LEU A 127 -7.06 10.51 20.44
C LEU A 127 -6.24 10.14 21.67
N GLU A 128 -6.93 9.69 22.72
CA GLU A 128 -6.28 9.19 23.93
C GLU A 128 -5.66 7.82 23.65
N THR A 129 -4.34 7.71 23.85
CA THR A 129 -3.56 6.51 23.53
C THR A 129 -3.27 5.61 24.72
N GLY A 130 -3.43 6.13 25.94
CA GLY A 130 -3.05 5.45 27.18
C GLY A 130 -1.55 5.53 27.48
N ILE A 131 -0.77 6.18 26.60
CA ILE A 131 0.69 6.26 26.71
C ILE A 131 1.05 7.66 27.23
N LYS A 132 1.49 7.72 28.49
CA LYS A 132 1.78 8.98 29.21
C LYS A 132 2.61 10.00 28.42
N VAL A 133 3.67 9.55 27.75
CA VAL A 133 4.56 10.45 27.00
C VAL A 133 3.86 11.04 25.76
N ILE A 134 3.01 10.25 25.10
CA ILE A 134 2.24 10.70 23.93
C ILE A 134 1.12 11.62 24.41
N ASP A 135 0.28 11.16 25.32
CA ASP A 135 -0.91 11.92 25.75
C ASP A 135 -0.55 13.24 26.45
N LEU A 136 0.62 13.33 27.10
CA LEU A 136 1.07 14.55 27.78
C LEU A 136 1.87 15.50 26.88
N LEU A 137 2.86 14.99 26.13
CA LEU A 137 3.83 15.84 25.43
C LEU A 137 3.51 16.04 23.94
N ALA A 138 2.92 15.03 23.30
CA ALA A 138 2.65 15.04 21.85
C ALA A 138 1.32 14.33 21.55
N PRO A 139 0.18 14.86 22.05
CA PRO A 139 -1.10 14.20 21.94
C PRO A 139 -1.50 14.03 20.48
N TYR A 140 -2.05 12.85 20.16
CA TYR A 140 -2.49 12.55 18.80
C TYR A 140 -3.82 13.19 18.50
N ALA A 141 -3.96 13.76 17.31
CA ALA A 141 -5.25 14.24 16.84
C ALA A 141 -5.98 13.10 16.12
N LYS A 142 -7.27 12.93 16.43
CA LYS A 142 -8.14 11.97 15.76
C LYS A 142 -8.29 12.33 14.29
N GLY A 143 -7.95 11.39 13.42
CA GLY A 143 -7.84 11.57 11.98
C GLY A 143 -6.62 12.37 11.52
N GLY A 144 -5.65 12.53 12.43
CA GLY A 144 -4.35 13.10 12.12
C GLY A 144 -3.41 12.10 11.45
N LYS A 145 -2.30 12.62 10.96
CA LYS A 145 -1.17 11.86 10.42
C LYS A 145 -0.03 11.94 11.43
N ILE A 146 0.36 10.81 12.00
CA ILE A 146 1.41 10.69 13.01
C ILE A 146 2.62 10.00 12.39
N GLY A 147 3.78 10.64 12.50
CA GLY A 147 5.07 10.06 12.11
C GLY A 147 5.86 9.57 13.32
N LEU A 148 6.21 8.28 13.34
CA LEU A 148 7.14 7.70 14.30
C LEU A 148 8.55 7.69 13.69
N PHE A 149 9.30 8.75 13.96
CA PHE A 149 10.66 8.91 13.49
C PHE A 149 11.64 8.14 14.39
N GLY A 150 12.51 7.34 13.79
CA GLY A 150 13.61 6.72 14.53
C GLY A 150 14.40 5.69 13.74
N GLY A 151 15.59 5.37 14.25
CA GLY A 151 16.50 4.35 13.70
C GLY A 151 15.99 2.92 13.85
N ALA A 152 16.80 1.95 13.43
CA ALA A 152 16.48 0.53 13.59
C ALA A 152 16.58 0.11 15.07
N GLY A 153 15.64 -0.72 15.54
CA GLY A 153 15.70 -1.32 16.88
C GLY A 153 15.23 -0.44 18.05
N VAL A 154 14.70 0.76 17.81
CA VAL A 154 14.23 1.68 18.87
C VAL A 154 12.83 1.36 19.43
N GLY A 155 12.22 0.24 19.01
CA GLY A 155 10.91 -0.19 19.52
C GLY A 155 9.68 0.37 18.78
N LYS A 156 9.82 0.83 17.52
CA LYS A 156 8.69 1.38 16.73
C LYS A 156 7.54 0.39 16.58
N THR A 157 7.83 -0.87 16.23
CA THR A 157 6.82 -1.92 16.04
C THR A 157 6.11 -2.25 17.35
N VAL A 158 6.84 -2.28 18.48
CA VAL A 158 6.26 -2.49 19.81
C VAL A 158 5.28 -1.36 20.18
N LEU A 159 5.66 -0.11 19.89
CA LEU A 159 4.76 1.03 20.10
C LEU A 159 3.50 0.95 19.24
N ILE A 160 3.63 0.52 17.97
CA ILE A 160 2.49 0.31 17.07
C ILE A 160 1.55 -0.77 17.63
N GLN A 161 2.09 -1.90 18.09
CA GLN A 161 1.31 -2.97 18.69
C GLN A 161 0.53 -2.50 19.93
N GLU A 162 1.19 -1.76 20.81
CA GLU A 162 0.57 -1.19 22.01
C GLU A 162 -0.55 -0.21 21.65
N LEU A 163 -0.36 0.63 20.63
CA LEU A 163 -1.40 1.53 20.11
C LEU A 163 -2.58 0.75 19.53
N ILE A 164 -2.34 -0.33 18.79
CA ILE A 164 -3.40 -1.22 18.29
C ILE A 164 -4.18 -1.80 19.47
N HIS A 165 -3.47 -2.29 20.50
CA HIS A 165 -4.09 -2.89 21.67
C HIS A 165 -4.97 -1.89 22.44
N ASN A 166 -4.45 -0.71 22.77
CA ASN A 166 -5.17 0.28 23.56
C ASN A 166 -6.37 0.83 22.81
N VAL A 167 -6.22 1.15 21.52
CA VAL A 167 -7.33 1.73 20.74
C VAL A 167 -8.37 0.67 20.36
N ALA A 168 -7.98 -0.56 20.03
CA ALA A 168 -8.95 -1.62 19.72
C ALA A 168 -9.77 -2.06 20.96
N THR A 169 -9.19 -1.92 22.16
CA THR A 169 -9.83 -2.28 23.43
C THR A 169 -10.75 -1.16 23.93
N GLU A 170 -10.32 0.10 23.86
CA GLU A 170 -11.08 1.22 24.43
C GLU A 170 -12.02 1.92 23.43
N HIS A 171 -11.63 2.07 22.16
CA HIS A 171 -12.38 2.87 21.19
C HIS A 171 -13.22 2.06 20.20
N GLY A 172 -13.11 0.72 20.23
CA GLY A 172 -13.90 -0.17 19.39
C GLY A 172 -13.69 0.00 17.88
N GLY A 173 -12.66 0.73 17.46
CA GLY A 173 -12.31 1.00 16.07
C GLY A 173 -11.71 -0.20 15.36
N TYR A 174 -11.66 -0.12 14.02
CA TYR A 174 -10.93 -1.08 13.19
C TYR A 174 -9.53 -0.59 12.90
N SER A 175 -8.62 -1.53 12.76
CA SER A 175 -7.21 -1.26 12.45
C SER A 175 -6.82 -1.91 11.14
N ILE A 176 -6.08 -1.21 10.31
CA ILE A 176 -5.46 -1.77 9.10
C ILE A 176 -3.96 -1.63 9.27
N PHE A 177 -3.24 -2.75 9.27
CA PHE A 177 -1.79 -2.75 9.31
C PHE A 177 -1.24 -3.02 7.90
N THR A 178 -0.35 -2.15 7.45
CA THR A 178 0.27 -2.21 6.13
C THR A 178 1.78 -2.33 6.28
N GLY A 179 2.29 -3.54 6.11
CA GLY A 179 3.71 -3.88 6.14
C GLY A 179 4.37 -3.59 4.79
N VAL A 180 4.88 -2.38 4.60
CA VAL A 180 5.58 -1.94 3.39
C VAL A 180 7.08 -2.28 3.50
N GLY A 181 7.52 -3.28 2.73
CA GLY A 181 8.92 -3.69 2.71
C GLY A 181 9.42 -4.21 4.04
N GLU A 182 8.55 -4.90 4.79
CA GLU A 182 8.88 -5.49 6.09
C GLU A 182 9.58 -6.85 5.95
N ARG A 183 10.29 -7.26 7.01
CA ARG A 183 10.89 -8.60 7.05
C ARG A 183 9.80 -9.63 7.33
N SER A 184 9.82 -10.75 6.62
CA SER A 184 8.84 -11.83 6.81
C SER A 184 8.81 -12.37 8.23
N ARG A 185 9.96 -12.37 8.93
CA ARG A 185 10.04 -12.73 10.36
C ARG A 185 9.25 -11.75 11.23
N GLU A 186 9.43 -10.45 11.04
CA GLU A 186 8.74 -9.41 11.84
C GLU A 186 7.22 -9.45 11.60
N GLY A 187 6.79 -9.71 10.36
CA GLY A 187 5.37 -9.95 10.05
C GLY A 187 4.80 -11.22 10.71
N CYS A 188 5.59 -12.30 10.77
CA CYS A 188 5.22 -13.54 11.44
C CYS A 188 5.06 -13.35 12.96
N ASP A 189 6.01 -12.64 13.59
CA ASP A 189 5.98 -12.33 15.02
C ASP A 189 4.75 -11.45 15.35
N LEU A 190 4.51 -10.40 14.54
CA LEU A 190 3.34 -9.53 14.66
C LEU A 190 2.02 -10.32 14.55
N TRP A 191 1.92 -11.23 13.59
CA TRP A 191 0.74 -12.09 13.42
C TRP A 191 0.49 -12.97 14.65
N GLY A 192 1.55 -13.59 15.17
CA GLY A 192 1.48 -14.41 16.39
C GLY A 192 0.99 -13.62 17.59
N GLU A 193 1.60 -12.46 17.85
CA GLU A 193 1.25 -11.60 18.99
C GLU A 193 -0.17 -11.02 18.87
N MET A 194 -0.62 -10.64 17.67
CA MET A 194 -1.99 -10.20 17.43
C MET A 194 -3.02 -11.30 17.65
N ASN A 195 -2.66 -12.55 17.34
CA ASN A 195 -3.51 -13.69 17.57
C ASN A 195 -3.60 -14.05 19.06
N GLU A 196 -2.50 -13.94 19.80
CA GLU A 196 -2.45 -14.17 21.26
C GLU A 196 -3.20 -13.08 22.04
N SER A 197 -3.08 -11.82 21.62
CA SER A 197 -3.75 -10.68 22.27
C SER A 197 -5.23 -10.52 21.90
N GLY A 198 -5.73 -11.28 20.90
CA GLY A 198 -7.13 -11.25 20.46
C GLY A 198 -7.53 -10.04 19.60
N VAL A 199 -6.59 -9.11 19.34
CA VAL A 199 -6.82 -7.90 18.53
C VAL A 199 -6.94 -8.18 17.04
N LEU A 200 -6.52 -9.37 16.60
CA LEU A 200 -6.56 -9.79 15.21
C LEU A 200 -7.98 -9.75 14.62
N SER A 201 -9.01 -10.07 15.40
CA SER A 201 -10.41 -10.05 14.96
C SER A 201 -10.90 -8.68 14.46
N LYS A 202 -10.23 -7.59 14.85
CA LYS A 202 -10.54 -6.21 14.46
C LYS A 202 -9.49 -5.60 13.53
N THR A 203 -8.52 -6.39 13.08
CA THR A 203 -7.38 -5.91 12.32
C THR A 203 -7.25 -6.64 10.99
N ALA A 204 -7.18 -5.92 9.87
CA ALA A 204 -6.77 -6.49 8.59
C ALA A 204 -5.28 -6.23 8.36
N LEU A 205 -4.55 -7.22 7.85
CA LEU A 205 -3.11 -7.10 7.60
C LEU A 205 -2.83 -7.18 6.10
N VAL A 206 -2.05 -6.23 5.59
CA VAL A 206 -1.58 -6.20 4.20
C VAL A 206 -0.06 -6.19 4.24
N PHE A 207 0.58 -7.20 3.67
CA PHE A 207 2.04 -7.34 3.68
C PHE A 207 2.59 -7.28 2.25
N GLY A 208 3.58 -6.43 2.04
CA GLY A 208 4.42 -6.40 0.86
C GLY A 208 5.86 -6.56 1.31
N GLN A 209 6.36 -7.79 1.29
CA GLN A 209 7.61 -8.15 1.96
C GLN A 209 8.85 -7.62 1.21
N MET A 210 10.01 -7.57 1.88
CA MET A 210 11.28 -7.13 1.26
C MET A 210 11.71 -7.93 0.02
N ASN A 211 11.31 -9.21 -0.08
CA ASN A 211 11.61 -10.08 -1.22
C ASN A 211 10.70 -9.84 -2.43
N GLU A 212 9.68 -9.01 -2.30
CA GLU A 212 8.77 -8.68 -3.39
C GLU A 212 9.35 -7.61 -4.33
N PRO A 213 8.94 -7.60 -5.62
CA PRO A 213 9.41 -6.61 -6.57
C PRO A 213 9.04 -5.19 -6.11
N PRO A 214 9.82 -4.17 -6.52
CA PRO A 214 9.56 -2.78 -6.12
C PRO A 214 8.16 -2.30 -6.52
N GLY A 215 7.59 -2.79 -7.63
CA GLY A 215 6.22 -2.47 -8.01
C GLY A 215 5.19 -2.91 -6.96
N ALA A 216 5.32 -4.11 -6.41
CA ALA A 216 4.42 -4.61 -5.36
C ALA A 216 4.58 -3.82 -4.06
N ARG A 217 5.83 -3.57 -3.64
CA ARG A 217 6.12 -2.75 -2.45
C ARG A 217 5.59 -1.33 -2.56
N MET A 218 5.57 -0.76 -3.76
CA MET A 218 5.00 0.57 -4.01
C MET A 218 3.46 0.58 -3.92
N ARG A 219 2.77 -0.54 -4.19
CA ARG A 219 1.29 -0.61 -4.18
C ARG A 219 0.68 -1.05 -2.86
N VAL A 220 1.43 -1.75 -2.02
CA VAL A 220 0.91 -2.29 -0.74
C VAL A 220 0.31 -1.20 0.16
N ALA A 221 0.92 -0.01 0.21
CA ALA A 221 0.42 1.13 0.97
C ALA A 221 -0.97 1.59 0.48
N GLU A 222 -1.19 1.59 -0.83
CA GLU A 222 -2.47 1.97 -1.44
C GLU A 222 -3.53 0.88 -1.21
N THR A 223 -3.14 -0.40 -1.24
CA THR A 223 -4.03 -1.53 -0.93
C THR A 223 -4.56 -1.43 0.51
N GLY A 224 -3.68 -1.25 1.49
CA GLY A 224 -4.08 -1.05 2.89
C GLY A 224 -4.91 0.21 3.10
N LEU A 225 -4.55 1.32 2.45
CA LEU A 225 -5.33 2.55 2.51
C LEU A 225 -6.74 2.36 1.94
N THR A 226 -6.89 1.60 0.85
CA THR A 226 -8.20 1.35 0.23
C THR A 226 -9.12 0.56 1.15
N MET A 227 -8.58 -0.40 1.90
CA MET A 227 -9.33 -1.10 2.95
C MET A 227 -9.76 -0.15 4.08
N ALA A 228 -8.88 0.77 4.49
CA ALA A 228 -9.21 1.78 5.50
C ALA A 228 -10.27 2.78 4.99
N GLU A 229 -10.17 3.22 3.74
CA GLU A 229 -11.13 4.13 3.09
C GLU A 229 -12.54 3.54 3.04
N TYR A 230 -12.67 2.22 2.81
CA TYR A 230 -13.98 1.57 2.88
C TYR A 230 -14.64 1.72 4.25
N PHE A 231 -13.89 1.47 5.33
CA PHE A 231 -14.46 1.61 6.67
C PHE A 231 -14.79 3.06 7.02
N ARG A 232 -14.00 4.02 6.52
CA ARG A 232 -14.29 5.45 6.65
C ARG A 232 -15.57 5.85 5.92
N GLU A 233 -15.72 5.41 4.67
CA GLU A 233 -16.76 5.92 3.76
C GLU A 233 -18.07 5.16 3.86
N GLU A 234 -18.04 3.83 3.93
CA GLU A 234 -19.25 2.98 3.90
C GLU A 234 -19.74 2.64 5.30
N THR A 235 -18.83 2.45 6.25
CA THR A 235 -19.21 2.10 7.64
C THR A 235 -19.20 3.28 8.60
N HIS A 236 -18.74 4.45 8.14
CA HIS A 236 -18.67 5.68 8.91
C HIS A 236 -17.90 5.56 10.23
N LYS A 237 -16.85 4.73 10.24
CA LYS A 237 -16.06 4.42 11.44
C LYS A 237 -14.76 5.20 11.47
N ASP A 238 -14.23 5.35 12.68
CA ASP A 238 -12.87 5.81 12.91
C ASP A 238 -11.92 4.62 12.77
N VAL A 239 -10.98 4.76 11.85
CA VAL A 239 -10.06 3.70 11.46
C VAL A 239 -8.65 4.10 11.83
N LEU A 240 -7.90 3.17 12.40
CA LEU A 240 -6.45 3.32 12.54
C LEU A 240 -5.74 2.67 11.36
N LEU A 241 -4.89 3.44 10.69
CA LEU A 241 -4.03 2.94 9.62
C LEU A 241 -2.57 2.93 10.09
N PHE A 242 -1.98 1.75 10.14
CA PHE A 242 -0.56 1.59 10.46
C PHE A 242 0.21 1.33 9.18
N ILE A 243 1.27 2.11 8.94
CA ILE A 243 2.18 1.92 7.80
C ILE A 243 3.59 1.75 8.35
N ASP A 244 4.10 0.53 8.29
CA ASP A 244 5.49 0.20 8.62
C ASP A 244 6.12 -0.45 7.39
N ASN A 245 6.99 0.19 6.61
CA ASN A 245 7.56 1.52 6.79
C ASN A 245 7.28 2.42 5.59
N ILE A 246 6.82 3.66 5.81
CA ILE A 246 6.51 4.58 4.71
C ILE A 246 7.75 4.95 3.89
N PHE A 247 8.95 4.92 4.49
CA PHE A 247 10.20 5.11 3.76
C PHE A 247 10.40 4.03 2.69
N ARG A 248 9.95 2.80 2.93
CA ARG A 248 10.09 1.69 1.95
C ARG A 248 9.19 1.89 0.73
N PHE A 249 8.07 2.60 0.87
CA PHE A 249 7.26 3.04 -0.27
C PHE A 249 8.05 4.02 -1.14
N VAL A 250 8.71 5.00 -0.51
CA VAL A 250 9.58 5.96 -1.21
C VAL A 250 10.75 5.27 -1.89
N GLN A 251 11.44 4.37 -1.17
CA GLN A 251 12.56 3.60 -1.70
C GLN A 251 12.15 2.77 -2.93
N ALA A 252 11.00 2.08 -2.84
CA ALA A 252 10.46 1.34 -3.96
C ALA A 252 10.19 2.27 -5.16
N GLY A 253 9.60 3.46 -4.93
CA GLY A 253 9.41 4.49 -5.96
C GLY A 253 10.71 4.93 -6.63
N SER A 254 11.79 5.11 -5.88
CA SER A 254 13.12 5.42 -6.43
C SER A 254 13.64 4.29 -7.34
N GLU A 255 13.53 3.04 -6.92
CA GLU A 255 13.92 1.88 -7.72
C GLU A 255 13.10 1.81 -9.03
N VAL A 256 11.77 1.95 -8.94
CA VAL A 256 10.88 1.99 -10.10
C VAL A 256 11.26 3.13 -11.05
N SER A 257 11.48 4.33 -10.53
CA SER A 257 11.83 5.50 -11.33
C SER A 257 13.14 5.31 -12.10
N ALA A 258 14.16 4.74 -11.45
CA ALA A 258 15.44 4.43 -12.09
C ALA A 258 15.26 3.41 -13.22
N LEU A 259 14.48 2.36 -12.99
CA LEU A 259 14.18 1.32 -13.99
C LEU A 259 13.37 1.85 -15.17
N MET A 260 12.53 2.86 -14.94
CA MET A 260 11.77 3.57 -15.98
C MET A 260 12.64 4.50 -16.83
N GLY A 261 13.90 4.71 -16.45
CA GLY A 261 14.83 5.60 -17.15
C GLY A 261 14.58 7.09 -16.89
N ARG A 262 13.93 7.43 -15.78
CA ARG A 262 13.77 8.83 -15.36
C ARG A 262 15.10 9.34 -14.81
N MET A 263 15.42 10.60 -15.05
CA MET A 263 16.59 11.22 -14.43
C MET A 263 16.38 11.31 -12.91
N PRO A 264 17.34 10.84 -12.08
CA PRO A 264 17.24 10.94 -10.64
C PRO A 264 17.32 12.40 -10.18
N SER A 265 16.67 12.68 -9.05
CA SER A 265 16.70 13.96 -8.35
C SER A 265 17.81 13.97 -7.27
N ALA A 266 17.71 14.90 -6.31
CA ALA A 266 18.59 14.96 -5.13
C ALA A 266 18.71 13.59 -4.45
N VAL A 267 19.94 13.24 -4.06
CA VAL A 267 20.28 12.00 -3.32
C VAL A 267 19.88 10.69 -4.05
N GLY A 268 19.43 10.76 -5.31
CA GLY A 268 19.03 9.58 -6.11
C GLY A 268 17.53 9.26 -6.05
N TYR A 269 16.71 10.10 -5.43
CA TYR A 269 15.26 9.93 -5.39
C TYR A 269 14.59 10.15 -6.75
N GLN A 270 13.36 9.66 -6.89
CA GLN A 270 12.55 9.92 -8.07
C GLN A 270 12.18 11.41 -8.18
N PRO A 271 12.11 11.99 -9.40
CA PRO A 271 11.69 13.38 -9.60
C PRO A 271 10.22 13.61 -9.22
N THR A 272 9.44 12.54 -9.08
CA THR A 272 8.01 12.54 -8.73
C THR A 272 7.75 12.33 -7.24
N LEU A 273 8.78 12.35 -6.39
CA LEU A 273 8.71 11.98 -4.96
C LEU A 273 7.57 12.68 -4.23
N ALA A 274 7.55 14.02 -4.28
CA ALA A 274 6.54 14.83 -3.60
C ALA A 274 5.11 14.55 -4.09
N ASN A 275 4.94 14.27 -5.38
CA ASN A 275 3.63 14.00 -5.95
C ASN A 275 3.12 12.60 -5.59
N GLU A 276 3.99 11.59 -5.63
CA GLU A 276 3.65 10.20 -5.28
C GLU A 276 3.35 10.07 -3.79
N LEU A 277 4.19 10.65 -2.94
CA LEU A 277 3.94 10.70 -1.50
C LEU A 277 2.69 11.53 -1.19
N GLY A 278 2.51 12.70 -1.82
CA GLY A 278 1.34 13.53 -1.65
C GLY A 278 0.03 12.82 -2.05
N ALA A 279 0.02 12.09 -3.16
CA ALA A 279 -1.16 11.35 -3.62
C ALA A 279 -1.61 10.29 -2.60
N LEU A 280 -0.67 9.62 -1.93
CA LEU A 280 -0.95 8.67 -0.87
C LEU A 280 -1.38 9.39 0.42
N GLN A 281 -0.62 10.38 0.86
CA GLN A 281 -0.85 11.06 2.14
C GLN A 281 -2.14 11.87 2.15
N GLU A 282 -2.55 12.50 1.05
CA GLU A 282 -3.77 13.32 1.01
C GLU A 282 -5.06 12.50 1.08
N ARG A 283 -5.00 11.22 0.73
CA ARG A 283 -6.11 10.27 0.93
C ARG A 283 -6.31 9.89 2.40
N ILE A 284 -5.23 9.90 3.19
CA ILE A 284 -5.23 9.67 4.63
C ILE A 284 -5.72 10.94 5.32
N THR A 285 -7.02 11.06 5.50
CA THR A 285 -7.61 12.24 6.12
C THR A 285 -8.96 11.95 6.77
N SER A 286 -9.36 12.85 7.65
CA SER A 286 -10.72 12.95 8.17
C SER A 286 -11.66 13.55 7.15
N THR A 287 -12.79 12.89 6.96
CA THR A 287 -13.90 13.38 6.16
C THR A 287 -15.12 13.62 7.05
N LYS A 288 -16.21 14.10 6.46
CA LYS A 288 -17.52 14.18 7.14
C LYS A 288 -18.10 12.82 7.50
N GLU A 289 -17.74 11.79 6.72
CA GLU A 289 -18.27 10.44 6.83
C GLU A 289 -17.52 9.59 7.85
N GLY A 290 -16.29 9.95 8.22
CA GLY A 290 -15.47 9.20 9.18
C GLY A 290 -14.03 9.70 9.19
N SER A 291 -13.19 9.08 10.02
CA SER A 291 -11.77 9.46 10.14
C SER A 291 -10.82 8.30 9.90
N ILE A 292 -9.67 8.60 9.28
CA ILE A 292 -8.51 7.70 9.25
C ILE A 292 -7.41 8.38 10.03
N THR A 293 -7.06 7.81 11.18
CA THR A 293 -5.88 8.24 11.94
C THR A 293 -4.72 7.34 11.53
N SER A 294 -3.68 7.89 10.92
CA SER A 294 -2.54 7.07 10.50
C SER A 294 -1.36 7.20 11.45
N VAL A 295 -0.77 6.07 11.82
CA VAL A 295 0.51 6.00 12.52
C VAL A 295 1.52 5.36 11.58
N GLN A 296 2.52 6.13 11.17
CA GLN A 296 3.45 5.74 10.11
C GLN A 296 4.86 5.70 10.68
N ALA A 297 5.53 4.55 10.58
CA ALA A 297 6.93 4.46 10.90
C ALA A 297 7.75 5.10 9.77
N VAL A 298 8.62 6.05 10.15
CA VAL A 298 9.49 6.77 9.22
C VAL A 298 10.93 6.40 9.56
N TYR A 299 11.55 5.60 8.69
CA TYR A 299 12.99 5.36 8.78
C TYR A 299 13.75 6.59 8.26
N VAL A 300 14.70 7.09 9.06
CA VAL A 300 15.57 8.19 8.67
C VAL A 300 16.90 7.60 8.19
N PRO A 301 17.23 7.72 6.89
CA PRO A 301 18.49 7.19 6.36
C PRO A 301 19.68 7.87 7.03
N ALA A 302 20.61 7.06 7.53
CA ALA A 302 21.83 7.54 8.19
C ALA A 302 21.61 8.58 9.31
N ASP A 303 20.42 8.58 9.93
CA ASP A 303 20.00 9.58 10.93
C ASP A 303 20.05 11.04 10.45
N ASP A 304 19.98 11.26 9.13
CA ASP A 304 19.95 12.60 8.50
C ASP A 304 18.51 13.08 8.26
N LEU A 305 18.05 14.01 9.09
CA LEU A 305 16.72 14.63 8.94
C LEU A 305 16.61 15.62 7.76
N THR A 306 17.72 15.90 7.08
CA THR A 306 17.73 16.76 5.88
C THR A 306 17.57 15.97 4.58
N ASP A 307 17.49 14.64 4.67
CA ASP A 307 17.16 13.78 3.55
C ASP A 307 15.75 14.14 2.98
N PRO A 308 15.61 14.28 1.64
CA PRO A 308 14.35 14.70 0.99
C PRO A 308 13.16 13.75 1.20
#